data_AF-A0A923VA47-F1
#
_entry.id   AF-A0A923VA47-F1
#
_cell.length_a   1.000
_cell.length_b   1.000
_cell.length_c   1.000
_cell.angle_alpha   90.00
_cell.angle_beta   90.00
_cell.angle_gamma   90.00
#
_symmetry.space_group_name_H-M   'P 1'
#
loop_
_entity.id
_entity.type
_entity.pdbx_description
1 polymer ?
#
loop_
_entity_poly.entity_id
_entity_poly.type
_entity_poly.pdbx_seq_one_letter_code
_entity_poly.pdbx_strand_id
1 'polypeptide(L)'
;MNMNLERWLMSLSAGIFAALLVLIVSTKKPLCIDSRIVDKIDRVSLDKTETIFRCSMGQMVPYSRYFDENKDALEARLENIALFIRNIEPFTQGMQIRINEIQPIIFKITDHQIEIGSQLFNSSAHFERALFKVWLQERLKRDLHSQQLFIEVAADFLLYALNGNLEVEDPILKLKTKIGGSRWPQVLKSKDGYCESPWKASEHFADCALMKNPEHLNNDLLLSLSLRPLMTSVWIKAYSELSFKERTRFLHLIPRYLQTQQLSSEKAISMVMTDVHPLKQGMMNIKKMTDLMNSSSLIQNEKEYREFYSRVAQNLQQAGVNDSFAEAYFDYLFEYPESISVQSALFKNLELAATKFPQLQIAIKDKSQIWILPGHFSLPLKSFDQIRTQQHIFLACLSLKEIEMTQFFKHAEKLLLIKGCDQNKTTDYVSLVSDGVQGFSRQNKQLAFIQFHVPSFEMKANELLHIKNFFDLVQSRDMTKPEFQTLGWSQIQWYEDSQAYKPKAIIDAIELFRTETN
;
A
#
# COMPACT_ATOMS: atom_id res chain seq x y z
N MET A 1 -79.15 40.18 -3.64
CA MET A 1 -78.50 40.19 -2.31
C MET A 1 -77.46 39.07 -2.10
N ASN A 2 -77.11 38.26 -3.12
CA ASN A 2 -76.17 37.13 -2.98
C ASN A 2 -74.70 37.47 -3.32
N MET A 3 -74.45 38.53 -4.09
CA MET A 3 -73.10 38.86 -4.59
C MET A 3 -72.13 39.37 -3.51
N ASN A 4 -72.64 39.91 -2.40
CA ASN A 4 -71.81 40.38 -1.28
C ASN A 4 -71.37 39.24 -0.36
N LEU A 5 -72.14 38.15 -0.28
CA LEU A 5 -71.80 36.98 0.54
C LEU A 5 -70.68 36.17 -0.12
N GLU A 6 -70.73 35.97 -1.44
CA GLU A 6 -69.68 35.29 -2.21
C GLU A 6 -68.33 36.03 -2.13
N ARG A 7 -68.34 37.36 -2.26
CA ARG A 7 -67.11 38.16 -2.12
C ARG A 7 -66.51 38.06 -0.72
N TRP A 8 -67.35 38.07 0.32
CA TRP A 8 -66.90 37.88 1.70
C TRP A 8 -66.32 36.48 1.93
N LEU A 9 -66.96 35.44 1.40
CA LEU A 9 -66.48 34.07 1.49
C LEU A 9 -65.14 33.87 0.75
N MET A 10 -64.99 34.46 -0.44
CA MET A 10 -63.74 34.43 -1.22
C MET A 10 -62.59 35.16 -0.53
N SER A 11 -62.85 36.33 0.09
CA SER A 11 -61.85 37.05 0.87
C SER A 11 -61.45 36.30 2.14
N LEU A 12 -62.41 35.66 2.81
CA LEU A 12 -62.14 34.84 4.01
C LEU A 12 -61.33 33.59 3.63
N SER A 13 -61.68 32.91 2.53
CA SER A 13 -60.94 31.74 2.06
C SER A 13 -59.52 32.09 1.62
N ALA A 14 -59.32 33.23 0.96
CA ALA A 14 -57.99 33.72 0.60
C ALA A 14 -57.16 34.08 1.85
N GLY A 15 -57.78 34.71 2.85
CA GLY A 15 -57.13 35.01 4.13
C GLY A 15 -56.73 33.75 4.90
N ILE A 16 -57.61 32.75 4.95
CA ILE A 16 -57.33 31.45 5.58
C ILE A 16 -56.24 30.70 4.83
N PHE A 17 -56.25 30.70 3.49
CA PHE A 17 -55.23 30.06 2.68
C PHE A 17 -53.85 30.73 2.85
N ALA A 18 -53.81 32.06 2.88
CA ALA A 18 -52.58 32.81 3.17
C ALA A 18 -52.07 32.54 4.59
N ALA A 19 -52.97 32.50 5.59
CA ALA A 19 -52.63 32.14 6.96
C ALA A 19 -52.11 30.69 7.07
N LEU A 20 -52.71 29.74 6.34
CA LEU A 20 -52.25 28.36 6.23
C LEU A 20 -50.89 28.25 5.55
N LEU A 21 -50.64 29.00 4.48
CA LEU A 21 -49.33 29.06 3.82
C LEU A 21 -48.26 29.64 4.76
N VAL A 22 -48.58 30.71 5.49
CA VAL A 22 -47.69 31.28 6.51
C VAL A 22 -47.45 30.28 7.64
N LEU A 23 -48.48 29.57 8.10
CA LEU A 23 -48.35 28.51 9.10
C LEU A 23 -47.46 27.37 8.58
N ILE A 24 -47.70 26.86 7.38
CA ILE A 24 -46.88 25.80 6.76
C ILE A 24 -45.42 26.23 6.64
N VAL A 25 -45.17 27.46 6.18
CA VAL A 25 -43.81 28.02 6.10
C VAL A 25 -43.17 28.19 7.48
N SER A 26 -43.94 28.62 8.48
CA SER A 26 -43.46 28.79 9.87
C SER A 26 -43.33 27.47 10.65
N THR A 27 -44.00 26.40 10.21
CA THR A 27 -43.90 25.04 10.79
C THR A 27 -42.79 24.20 10.17
N LYS A 28 -42.07 24.72 9.16
CA LYS A 28 -40.84 24.06 8.71
C LYS A 28 -39.87 24.02 9.89
N LYS A 29 -39.66 22.81 10.42
CA LYS A 29 -38.73 22.57 11.53
C LYS A 29 -37.38 23.23 11.19
N PRO A 30 -36.74 23.91 12.15
CA PRO A 30 -35.40 24.45 11.90
C PRO A 30 -34.49 23.29 11.48
N LEU A 31 -33.77 23.49 10.37
CA LEU A 31 -32.76 22.54 9.93
C LEU A 31 -31.71 22.45 11.04
N CYS A 32 -31.57 21.26 11.64
CA CYS A 32 -30.60 20.94 12.67
C CYS A 32 -30.17 19.48 12.53
N ILE A 33 -29.01 19.12 13.10
CA ILE A 33 -28.50 17.74 13.11
C ILE A 33 -28.63 17.15 14.51
N ASP A 34 -29.19 15.94 14.62
CA ASP A 34 -29.17 15.14 15.84
C ASP A 34 -27.84 14.40 15.98
N SER A 35 -26.79 15.14 16.32
CA SER A 35 -25.45 14.60 16.54
C SER A 35 -25.01 14.79 17.98
N ARG A 36 -24.37 13.78 18.56
CA ARG A 36 -23.75 13.88 19.89
C ARG A 36 -22.30 14.36 19.83
N ILE A 37 -21.69 14.31 18.65
CA ILE A 37 -20.25 14.52 18.44
C ILE A 37 -19.93 15.79 17.66
N VAL A 38 -20.87 16.29 16.86
CA VAL A 38 -20.69 17.48 16.02
C VAL A 38 -21.64 18.58 16.47
N ASP A 39 -21.09 19.75 16.72
CA ASP A 39 -21.86 20.93 17.13
C ASP A 39 -22.32 21.76 15.93
N LYS A 40 -21.50 21.81 14.86
CA LYS A 40 -21.73 22.68 13.71
C LYS A 40 -21.19 22.07 12.42
N ILE A 41 -21.95 22.20 11.33
CA ILE A 41 -21.48 21.90 9.98
C ILE A 41 -21.72 23.10 9.07
N ASP A 42 -20.65 23.57 8.43
CA ASP A 42 -20.68 24.58 7.38
C ASP A 42 -20.43 23.93 6.03
N ARG A 43 -21.26 24.22 5.03
CA ARG A 43 -21.00 23.92 3.63
C ARG A 43 -20.69 25.23 2.90
N VAL A 44 -19.46 25.35 2.41
CA VAL A 44 -18.97 26.56 1.74
C VAL A 44 -18.95 26.33 0.23
N SER A 45 -19.74 27.11 -0.50
CA SER A 45 -19.79 27.16 -1.96
C SER A 45 -19.36 28.54 -2.46
N LEU A 46 -19.21 28.71 -3.78
CA LEU A 46 -18.83 29.99 -4.39
C LEU A 46 -19.77 31.14 -4.01
N ASP A 47 -21.07 30.88 -3.97
CA ASP A 47 -22.10 31.92 -3.83
C ASP A 47 -22.59 32.11 -2.40
N LYS A 48 -22.45 31.08 -1.55
CA LYS A 48 -23.00 31.09 -0.19
C LYS A 48 -22.34 30.07 0.74
N THR A 49 -22.45 30.33 2.03
CA THR A 49 -22.22 29.35 3.09
C THR A 49 -23.56 28.92 3.67
N GLU A 50 -23.83 27.62 3.66
CA GLU A 50 -24.99 27.01 4.30
C GLU A 50 -24.53 26.41 5.63
N THR A 51 -25.25 26.64 6.72
CA THR A 51 -24.85 26.19 8.06
C THR A 51 -25.98 25.43 8.72
N ILE A 52 -25.62 24.39 9.47
CA ILE A 52 -26.53 23.65 10.33
C ILE A 52 -25.87 23.38 11.68
N PHE A 53 -26.63 23.49 12.76
CA PHE A 53 -26.17 23.26 14.12
C PHE A 53 -26.78 21.99 14.71
N ARG A 54 -26.17 21.50 15.79
CA ARG A 54 -26.78 20.45 16.61
C ARG A 54 -28.14 20.89 17.14
N CYS A 55 -29.14 20.03 17.06
CA CYS A 55 -30.52 20.34 17.47
C CYS A 55 -30.65 20.85 18.91
N SER A 56 -29.84 20.34 19.84
CA SER A 56 -29.86 20.79 21.25
C SER A 56 -29.37 22.23 21.47
N MET A 57 -28.73 22.85 20.48
CA MET A 57 -28.31 24.26 20.57
C MET A 57 -29.46 25.25 20.30
N GLY A 58 -30.58 24.79 19.71
CA GLY A 58 -31.77 25.62 19.49
C GLY A 58 -31.56 26.84 18.57
N GLN A 59 -30.51 26.84 17.74
CA GLN A 59 -30.20 27.96 16.86
C GLN A 59 -31.03 27.90 15.57
N MET A 60 -31.64 29.02 15.20
CA MET A 60 -32.35 29.15 13.92
C MET A 60 -31.36 29.47 12.79
N VAL A 61 -31.44 28.72 11.69
CA VAL A 61 -30.60 28.90 10.50
C VAL A 61 -31.45 29.11 9.24
N PRO A 62 -30.93 29.83 8.23
CA PRO A 62 -31.60 29.92 6.92
C PRO A 62 -31.81 28.53 6.30
N TYR A 63 -32.89 28.38 5.54
CA TYR A 63 -33.18 27.12 4.85
C TYR A 63 -32.06 26.77 3.85
N SER A 64 -31.58 25.53 3.91
CA SER A 64 -30.63 24.95 2.98
C SER A 64 -31.24 23.73 2.33
N ARG A 65 -31.40 23.77 1.01
CA ARG A 65 -31.86 22.62 0.23
C ARG A 65 -30.91 21.42 0.35
N TYR A 66 -29.60 21.68 0.37
CA TYR A 66 -28.60 20.63 0.52
C TYR A 66 -28.79 19.86 1.82
N PHE A 67 -28.91 20.56 2.95
CA PHE A 67 -29.09 19.89 4.24
C PHE A 67 -30.47 19.24 4.34
N ASP A 68 -31.53 19.82 3.77
CA ASP A 68 -32.85 19.16 3.72
C ASP A 68 -32.80 17.81 2.99
N GLU A 69 -32.05 17.72 1.88
CA GLU A 69 -31.93 16.49 1.07
C GLU A 69 -30.91 15.47 1.62
N ASN A 70 -29.86 15.91 2.33
CA ASN A 70 -28.72 15.07 2.72
C ASN A 70 -28.60 14.81 4.23
N LYS A 71 -29.44 15.44 5.05
CA LYS A 71 -29.35 15.36 6.52
C LYS A 71 -29.39 13.93 7.03
N ASP A 72 -30.34 13.11 6.61
CA ASP A 72 -30.52 11.76 7.13
C ASP A 72 -29.29 10.87 6.87
N ALA A 73 -28.69 11.01 5.68
CA ALA A 73 -27.47 10.29 5.32
C ALA A 73 -26.27 10.76 6.16
N LEU A 74 -26.17 12.06 6.43
CA LEU A 74 -25.13 12.64 7.28
C LEU A 74 -25.27 12.20 8.74
N GLU A 75 -26.50 12.21 9.26
CA GLU A 75 -26.82 11.73 10.61
C GLU A 75 -26.48 10.26 10.77
N ALA A 76 -26.84 9.40 9.81
CA ALA A 76 -26.51 7.98 9.84
C ALA A 76 -24.98 7.74 9.91
N ARG A 77 -24.19 8.48 9.15
CA ARG A 77 -22.72 8.40 9.18
C ARG A 77 -22.16 8.80 10.55
N LEU A 78 -22.66 9.91 11.10
CA LEU A 78 -22.26 10.42 12.42
C LEU A 78 -22.67 9.49 13.56
N GLU A 79 -23.89 8.97 13.51
CA GLU A 79 -24.46 8.10 14.53
C GLU A 79 -23.68 6.78 14.62
N ASN A 80 -23.33 6.18 13.47
CA ASN A 80 -22.56 4.94 13.44
C ASN A 80 -21.22 5.07 14.21
N ILE A 81 -20.50 6.17 13.95
CA ILE A 81 -19.24 6.47 14.67
C ILE A 81 -19.51 6.78 16.14
N ALA A 82 -20.53 7.60 16.44
CA ALA A 82 -20.87 7.96 17.80
C ALA A 82 -21.21 6.74 18.66
N LEU A 83 -21.95 5.77 18.12
CA LEU A 83 -22.29 4.52 18.81
C LEU A 83 -21.06 3.66 19.07
N PHE A 84 -20.19 3.49 18.07
CA PHE A 84 -18.95 2.72 18.21
C PHE A 84 -18.01 3.34 19.24
N ILE A 85 -17.74 4.63 19.12
CA ILE A 85 -16.87 5.36 20.02
C ILE A 85 -17.44 5.39 21.45
N ARG A 86 -18.76 5.49 21.64
CA ARG A 86 -19.40 5.42 22.96
C ARG A 86 -19.14 4.10 23.68
N ASN A 87 -19.02 3.00 22.96
CA ASN A 87 -18.74 1.68 23.55
C ASN A 87 -17.27 1.50 23.97
N ILE A 88 -16.40 2.42 23.54
CA ILE A 88 -14.98 2.45 23.85
C ILE A 88 -14.71 3.59 24.83
N GLU A 89 -14.74 4.84 24.35
CA GLU A 89 -14.67 6.07 25.14
C GLU A 89 -15.13 7.27 24.28
N PRO A 90 -16.13 8.06 24.70
CA PRO A 90 -16.70 9.16 23.91
C PRO A 90 -15.74 10.33 23.68
N PHE A 91 -15.99 11.13 22.64
CA PHE A 91 -15.31 12.43 22.44
C PHE A 91 -15.45 13.32 23.66
N THR A 92 -14.39 14.06 23.98
CA THR A 92 -14.38 15.00 25.12
C THR A 92 -14.86 16.40 24.71
N GLN A 93 -14.72 16.76 23.45
CA GLN A 93 -15.15 18.05 22.90
C GLN A 93 -16.03 17.86 21.67
N GLY A 94 -16.94 18.82 21.45
CA GLY A 94 -17.75 18.84 20.23
C GLY A 94 -16.94 19.34 19.04
N MET A 95 -17.21 18.77 17.87
CA MET A 95 -16.47 19.06 16.64
C MET A 95 -17.21 20.03 15.72
N GLN A 96 -16.44 20.74 14.90
CA GLN A 96 -16.95 21.56 13.81
C GLN A 96 -16.46 21.00 12.47
N ILE A 97 -17.37 20.89 11.51
CA ILE A 97 -17.05 20.38 10.17
C ILE A 97 -17.27 21.49 9.15
N ARG A 98 -16.33 21.66 8.24
CA ARG A 98 -16.42 22.53 7.07
C ARG A 98 -16.30 21.71 5.80
N ILE A 99 -17.40 21.59 5.07
CA ILE A 99 -17.44 20.96 3.74
C ILE A 99 -17.15 22.04 2.70
N ASN A 100 -16.03 21.92 1.99
CA ASN A 100 -15.55 22.91 1.03
C ASN A 100 -15.83 22.47 -0.41
N GLU A 101 -16.76 23.14 -1.09
CA GLU A 101 -17.08 22.87 -2.51
C GLU A 101 -16.14 23.60 -3.47
N ILE A 102 -15.47 24.66 -3.01
CA ILE A 102 -14.53 25.46 -3.81
C ILE A 102 -13.22 24.68 -4.00
N GLN A 103 -12.77 24.00 -2.95
CA GLN A 103 -11.57 23.15 -2.95
C GLN A 103 -11.97 21.69 -2.71
N PRO A 104 -12.42 20.95 -3.74
CA PRO A 104 -13.09 19.66 -3.57
C PRO A 104 -12.20 18.54 -3.02
N ILE A 105 -10.87 18.70 -3.05
CA ILE A 105 -9.88 17.71 -2.62
C ILE A 105 -9.04 18.18 -1.42
N ILE A 106 -9.45 19.24 -0.72
CA ILE A 106 -8.78 19.68 0.51
C ILE A 106 -9.08 18.73 1.67
N PHE A 107 -8.11 18.50 2.55
CA PHE A 107 -8.33 17.79 3.80
C PHE A 107 -7.41 18.36 4.87
N LYS A 108 -7.98 18.90 5.94
CA LYS A 108 -7.25 19.45 7.07
C LYS A 108 -7.97 19.15 8.37
N ILE A 109 -7.20 18.82 9.40
CA ILE A 109 -7.70 18.64 10.76
C ILE A 109 -6.88 19.55 11.66
N THR A 110 -7.57 20.46 12.34
CA THR A 110 -6.97 21.38 13.31
C THR A 110 -7.76 21.25 14.60
N ASP A 111 -7.17 20.62 15.61
CA ASP A 111 -7.85 20.27 16.87
C ASP A 111 -9.18 19.55 16.61
N HIS A 112 -10.31 20.15 17.00
CA HIS A 112 -11.66 19.60 16.82
C HIS A 112 -12.38 20.18 15.59
N GLN A 113 -11.63 20.74 14.64
CA GLN A 113 -12.15 21.26 13.37
C GLN A 113 -11.66 20.40 12.20
N ILE A 114 -12.62 19.96 11.39
CA ILE A 114 -12.37 19.19 10.17
C ILE A 114 -12.76 20.07 8.97
N GLU A 115 -11.79 20.40 8.11
CA GLU A 115 -12.05 20.98 6.79
C GLU A 115 -11.85 19.90 5.72
N ILE A 116 -12.92 19.56 5.01
CA ILE A 116 -12.94 18.48 4.02
C ILE A 116 -13.59 18.95 2.73
N GLY A 117 -12.91 18.70 1.60
CA GLY A 117 -13.43 19.01 0.28
C GLY A 117 -14.59 18.09 -0.09
N SER A 118 -15.52 18.58 -0.91
CA SER A 118 -16.74 17.84 -1.23
C SER A 118 -16.51 16.49 -1.93
N GLN A 119 -15.48 16.35 -2.77
CA GLN A 119 -15.16 15.05 -3.37
C GLN A 119 -14.67 14.05 -2.32
N LEU A 120 -13.79 14.46 -1.40
CA LEU A 120 -13.33 13.60 -0.32
C LEU A 120 -14.46 13.27 0.66
N PHE A 121 -15.33 14.23 0.98
CA PHE A 121 -16.47 14.00 1.87
C PHE A 121 -17.45 12.96 1.33
N ASN A 122 -17.67 12.96 0.01
CA ASN A 122 -18.57 12.04 -0.69
C ASN A 122 -17.91 10.69 -1.02
N SER A 123 -16.58 10.65 -1.16
CA SER A 123 -15.84 9.38 -1.30
C SER A 123 -15.93 8.54 -0.04
N SER A 124 -15.87 7.22 -0.22
CA SER A 124 -15.98 6.28 0.89
C SER A 124 -14.89 6.51 1.95
N ALA A 125 -15.32 6.52 3.22
CA ALA A 125 -14.51 6.45 4.43
C ALA A 125 -13.60 7.64 4.78
N HIS A 126 -13.41 8.65 3.94
CA HIS A 126 -12.52 9.79 4.28
C HIS A 126 -13.05 10.64 5.44
N PHE A 127 -14.35 10.89 5.48
CA PHE A 127 -14.99 11.62 6.57
C PHE A 127 -14.93 10.86 7.89
N GLU A 128 -15.21 9.56 7.84
CA GLU A 128 -15.16 8.65 8.99
C GLU A 128 -13.74 8.60 9.57
N ARG A 129 -12.72 8.53 8.70
CA ARG A 129 -11.31 8.61 9.10
C ARG A 129 -10.97 9.95 9.73
N ALA A 130 -11.53 11.07 9.24
CA ALA A 130 -11.30 12.37 9.86
C ALA A 130 -11.79 12.41 11.31
N LEU A 131 -12.96 11.85 11.57
CA LEU A 131 -13.53 11.75 12.92
C LEU A 131 -12.66 10.86 13.83
N PHE A 132 -12.17 9.71 13.33
CA PHE A 132 -11.24 8.87 14.10
C PHE A 132 -9.90 9.56 14.36
N LYS A 133 -9.39 10.35 13.44
CA LYS A 133 -8.16 11.13 13.65
C LYS A 133 -8.31 12.17 14.75
N VAL A 134 -9.42 12.91 14.78
CA VAL A 134 -9.73 13.84 15.89
C VAL A 134 -9.82 13.07 17.21
N TRP A 135 -10.55 11.94 17.21
CA TRP A 135 -10.67 11.08 18.40
C TRP A 135 -9.31 10.61 18.92
N LEU A 136 -8.40 10.21 18.02
CA LEU A 136 -7.03 9.80 18.36
C LEU A 136 -6.21 10.98 18.92
N GLN A 137 -6.33 12.18 18.35
CA GLN A 137 -5.60 13.37 18.82
C GLN A 137 -5.93 13.74 20.27
N GLU A 138 -7.18 13.56 20.71
CA GLU A 138 -7.59 13.76 22.12
C GLU A 138 -6.86 12.82 23.11
N ARG A 139 -6.41 11.64 22.64
CA ARG A 139 -5.93 10.54 23.48
C ARG A 139 -4.44 10.28 23.38
N LEU A 140 -3.85 10.61 22.24
CA LEU A 140 -2.43 10.46 22.01
C LEU A 140 -1.63 11.52 22.76
N LYS A 141 -0.48 11.13 23.31
CA LYS A 141 0.51 12.07 23.85
C LYS A 141 1.02 12.97 22.72
N ARG A 142 1.34 14.23 23.04
CA ARG A 142 1.82 15.24 22.07
C ARG A 142 2.97 14.73 21.19
N ASP A 143 3.90 13.94 21.74
CA ASP A 143 5.03 13.40 20.98
C ASP A 143 4.60 12.43 19.87
N LEU A 144 3.45 11.78 20.03
CA LEU A 144 2.86 10.87 19.03
C LEU A 144 2.04 11.60 17.96
N HIS A 145 1.69 12.86 18.18
CA HIS A 145 1.00 13.68 17.16
C HIS A 145 1.88 13.90 15.94
N SER A 146 3.20 13.87 16.13
CA SER A 146 4.20 13.95 15.05
C SER A 146 4.37 12.63 14.26
N GLN A 147 3.80 11.51 14.73
CA GLN A 147 3.94 10.20 14.09
C GLN A 147 2.78 9.92 13.13
N GLN A 148 2.84 10.54 11.94
CA GLN A 148 1.78 10.43 10.94
C GLN A 148 1.46 8.98 10.55
N LEU A 149 2.47 8.12 10.31
CA LEU A 149 2.25 6.70 10.00
C LEU A 149 1.38 6.00 11.05
N PHE A 150 1.65 6.24 12.34
CA PHE A 150 0.89 5.63 13.42
C PHE A 150 -0.57 6.10 13.41
N ILE A 151 -0.80 7.40 13.26
CA ILE A 151 -2.16 7.98 13.21
C ILE A 151 -2.95 7.42 12.03
N GLU A 152 -2.32 7.33 10.84
CA GLU A 152 -2.96 6.75 9.66
C GLU A 152 -3.38 5.30 9.88
N VAL A 153 -2.47 4.47 10.41
CA VAL A 153 -2.71 3.04 10.66
C VAL A 153 -3.75 2.84 11.76
N ALA A 154 -3.71 3.63 12.84
CA ALA A 154 -4.69 3.57 13.91
C ALA A 154 -6.09 4.00 13.43
N ALA A 155 -6.19 5.04 12.61
CA ALA A 155 -7.46 5.46 12.02
C ALA A 155 -8.02 4.39 11.07
N ASP A 156 -7.18 3.77 10.24
CA ASP A 156 -7.59 2.66 9.37
C ASP A 156 -8.03 1.44 10.18
N PHE A 157 -7.33 1.14 11.28
CA PHE A 157 -7.68 0.07 12.18
C PHE A 157 -9.04 0.29 12.86
N LEU A 158 -9.32 1.50 13.35
CA LEU A 158 -10.61 1.83 13.96
C LEU A 158 -11.76 1.77 12.95
N LEU A 159 -11.50 2.22 11.72
CA LEU A 159 -12.46 2.10 10.62
C LEU A 159 -12.75 0.63 10.28
N TYR A 160 -11.72 -0.21 10.22
CA TYR A 160 -11.89 -1.65 10.06
C TYR A 160 -12.66 -2.28 11.22
N ALA A 161 -12.36 -1.89 12.46
CA ALA A 161 -13.04 -2.39 13.65
C ALA A 161 -14.53 -2.00 13.69
N LEU A 162 -14.88 -0.85 13.12
CA LEU A 162 -16.26 -0.39 12.95
C LEU A 162 -16.99 -1.18 11.86
N ASN A 163 -16.42 -1.25 10.65
CA ASN A 163 -17.13 -1.71 9.46
C ASN A 163 -16.92 -3.22 9.14
N GLY A 164 -15.87 -3.83 9.69
CA GLY A 164 -15.43 -5.19 9.33
C GLY A 164 -14.63 -5.27 8.03
N ASN A 165 -14.49 -4.18 7.28
CA ASN A 165 -13.67 -4.04 6.09
C ASN A 165 -12.95 -2.68 6.05
N LEU A 166 -11.92 -2.54 5.21
CA LEU A 166 -11.21 -1.29 4.97
C LEU A 166 -11.23 -0.95 3.48
N GLU A 167 -12.15 -0.07 3.10
CA GLU A 167 -12.27 0.44 1.73
C GLU A 167 -12.28 1.97 1.76
N VAL A 168 -11.10 2.57 1.61
CA VAL A 168 -10.95 4.01 1.40
C VAL A 168 -10.83 4.24 -0.10
N GLU A 169 -11.73 5.08 -0.64
CA GLU A 169 -11.81 5.34 -2.08
C GLU A 169 -11.01 6.59 -2.44
N ASP A 170 -10.07 6.44 -3.37
CA ASP A 170 -9.44 7.56 -4.04
C ASP A 170 -10.46 8.39 -4.86
N PRO A 171 -10.82 9.63 -4.48
CA PRO A 171 -11.76 10.46 -5.22
C PRO A 171 -11.38 10.72 -6.69
N ILE A 172 -10.09 10.70 -7.03
CA ILE A 172 -9.56 11.06 -8.35
C ILE A 172 -9.44 9.81 -9.21
N LEU A 173 -8.72 8.79 -8.72
CA LEU A 173 -8.44 7.57 -9.47
C LEU A 173 -9.56 6.53 -9.37
N LYS A 174 -10.52 6.69 -8.45
CA LYS A 174 -11.60 5.74 -8.16
C LYS A 174 -11.11 4.35 -7.76
N LEU A 175 -9.87 4.27 -7.29
CA LEU A 175 -9.26 3.06 -6.75
C LEU A 175 -9.59 2.94 -5.27
N LYS A 176 -9.81 1.72 -4.79
CA LYS A 176 -10.04 1.44 -3.36
C LYS A 176 -8.81 0.79 -2.74
N THR A 177 -8.57 1.08 -1.45
CA THR A 177 -7.57 0.36 -0.66
C THR A 177 -7.91 -1.13 -0.60
N LYS A 178 -6.88 -1.98 -0.65
CA LYS A 178 -7.00 -3.43 -0.48
C LYS A 178 -6.05 -3.92 0.61
N ILE A 179 -6.58 -4.58 1.62
CA ILE A 179 -5.80 -5.21 2.70
C ILE A 179 -5.11 -6.48 2.15
N GLY A 180 -3.90 -6.74 2.62
CA GLY A 180 -3.13 -7.93 2.26
C GLY A 180 -2.37 -7.79 0.94
N GLY A 181 -1.39 -8.66 0.72
CA GLY A 181 -0.50 -8.63 -0.45
C GLY A 181 0.62 -7.57 -0.38
N SER A 182 0.64 -6.75 0.67
CA SER A 182 1.74 -5.82 0.94
C SER A 182 2.89 -6.55 1.61
N ARG A 183 4.08 -6.48 1.01
CA ARG A 183 5.31 -7.12 1.54
C ARG A 183 6.44 -6.12 1.65
N TRP A 184 7.34 -6.38 2.59
CA TRP A 184 8.62 -5.69 2.63
C TRP A 184 9.55 -6.24 1.53
N PRO A 185 10.35 -5.42 0.84
CA PRO A 185 10.33 -3.94 0.80
C PRO A 185 9.39 -3.35 -0.28
N GLN A 186 8.58 -4.17 -0.96
CA GLN A 186 7.68 -3.77 -2.06
C GLN A 186 6.69 -2.64 -1.72
N VAL A 187 6.41 -2.43 -0.44
CA VAL A 187 5.56 -1.33 0.02
C VAL A 187 6.19 0.05 -0.13
N LEU A 188 7.51 0.15 -0.26
CA LEU A 188 8.17 1.44 -0.46
C LEU A 188 7.84 1.99 -1.85
N LYS A 189 7.50 3.28 -1.91
CA LYS A 189 7.06 3.94 -3.15
C LYS A 189 7.87 5.20 -3.44
N SER A 190 8.00 5.52 -4.73
CA SER A 190 8.44 6.84 -5.18
C SER A 190 7.34 7.84 -4.85
N LYS A 191 7.64 9.13 -4.97
CA LYS A 191 6.61 10.16 -4.89
C LYS A 191 5.47 9.92 -5.88
N ASP A 192 5.80 9.63 -7.13
CA ASP A 192 4.81 9.35 -8.17
C ASP A 192 4.00 8.09 -7.84
N GLY A 193 4.68 6.99 -7.48
CA GLY A 193 4.01 5.75 -7.09
C GLY A 193 3.15 5.88 -5.82
N TYR A 194 3.54 6.75 -4.88
CA TYR A 194 2.73 7.11 -3.72
C TYR A 194 1.47 7.89 -4.12
N CYS A 195 1.60 8.87 -5.02
CA CYS A 195 0.48 9.65 -5.52
C CYS A 195 -0.48 8.84 -6.40
N GLU A 196 0.01 7.81 -7.10
CA GLU A 196 -0.81 6.84 -7.85
C GLU A 196 -1.43 5.76 -6.94
N SER A 197 -0.99 5.67 -5.68
CA SER A 197 -1.48 4.69 -4.71
C SER A 197 -2.87 5.06 -4.19
N PRO A 198 -3.78 4.09 -3.95
CA PRO A 198 -4.99 4.32 -3.17
C PRO A 198 -4.70 4.52 -1.66
N TRP A 199 -3.47 4.24 -1.22
CA TRP A 199 -3.05 4.33 0.19
C TRP A 199 -2.51 5.70 0.62
N LYS A 200 -2.56 6.72 -0.25
CA LYS A 200 -2.13 8.07 0.14
C LYS A 200 -2.99 8.64 1.27
N ALA A 201 -2.38 9.41 2.15
CA ALA A 201 -3.05 10.15 3.21
C ALA A 201 -4.03 11.17 2.60
N SER A 202 -5.16 11.41 3.28
CA SER A 202 -6.20 12.33 2.81
C SER A 202 -5.65 13.76 2.63
N GLU A 203 -4.74 14.15 3.51
CA GLU A 203 -4.03 15.43 3.54
C GLU A 203 -3.21 15.67 2.27
N HIS A 204 -2.78 14.60 1.58
CA HIS A 204 -1.83 14.69 0.46
C HIS A 204 -2.52 14.73 -0.91
N PHE A 205 -3.86 14.65 -0.98
CA PHE A 205 -4.58 14.64 -2.26
C PHE A 205 -4.38 15.92 -3.06
N ALA A 206 -4.45 17.09 -2.42
CA ALA A 206 -4.20 18.37 -3.08
C ALA A 206 -2.77 18.44 -3.65
N ASP A 207 -1.79 17.99 -2.88
CA ASP A 207 -0.38 17.98 -3.29
C ASP A 207 -0.11 17.03 -4.46
N CYS A 208 -0.71 15.84 -4.43
CA CYS A 208 -0.60 14.86 -5.52
C CYS A 208 -1.35 15.30 -6.78
N ALA A 209 -2.47 16.02 -6.67
CA ALA A 209 -3.24 16.48 -7.82
C ALA A 209 -2.54 17.62 -8.60
N LEU A 210 -1.79 18.47 -7.90
CA LEU A 210 -1.20 19.66 -8.54
C LEU A 210 0.08 19.37 -9.33
N MET A 211 0.77 18.23 -9.09
CA MET A 211 2.03 17.81 -9.75
C MET A 211 3.07 18.95 -9.94
N LYS A 212 2.92 20.04 -9.18
CA LYS A 212 3.75 21.24 -9.17
C LYS A 212 4.23 21.40 -7.74
N ASN A 213 5.45 20.93 -7.50
CA ASN A 213 6.27 21.09 -6.29
C ASN A 213 5.53 21.47 -4.98
N PRO A 214 5.20 20.49 -4.13
CA PRO A 214 4.91 20.74 -2.73
C PRO A 214 6.22 20.58 -1.93
N GLU A 215 6.73 21.66 -1.35
CA GLU A 215 7.78 21.59 -0.32
C GLU A 215 7.35 20.74 0.90
N HIS A 216 6.06 20.37 0.98
CA HIS A 216 5.45 19.64 2.09
C HIS A 216 5.59 18.11 2.02
N LEU A 217 5.81 17.51 0.84
CA LEU A 217 6.03 16.06 0.69
C LEU A 217 7.52 15.76 0.61
N ASN A 218 8.21 15.75 1.76
CA ASN A 218 9.60 15.33 1.82
C ASN A 218 9.73 13.79 1.69
N ASN A 219 10.91 13.33 1.27
CA ASN A 219 11.14 11.90 1.02
C ASN A 219 11.02 11.04 2.30
N ASP A 220 11.45 11.55 3.45
CA ASP A 220 11.39 10.80 4.71
C ASP A 220 9.93 10.51 5.12
N LEU A 221 9.04 11.49 4.94
CA LEU A 221 7.62 11.34 5.21
C LEU A 221 6.97 10.37 4.23
N LEU A 222 7.30 10.48 2.94
CA LEU A 222 6.79 9.57 1.91
C LEU A 222 7.22 8.13 2.16
N LEU A 223 8.48 7.90 2.53
CA LEU A 223 8.99 6.57 2.87
C LEU A 223 8.29 6.01 4.11
N SER A 224 8.06 6.84 5.12
CA SER A 224 7.29 6.44 6.32
C SER A 224 5.85 6.05 5.96
N LEU A 225 5.12 6.91 5.24
CA LEU A 225 3.72 6.66 4.89
C LEU A 225 3.54 5.55 3.85
N SER A 226 4.56 5.24 3.05
CA SER A 226 4.57 4.08 2.16
C SER A 226 4.42 2.76 2.93
N LEU A 227 4.77 2.73 4.22
CA LEU A 227 4.59 1.56 5.09
C LEU A 227 3.16 1.36 5.58
N ARG A 228 2.29 2.38 5.47
CA ARG A 228 0.88 2.34 5.90
C ARG A 228 0.15 1.06 5.43
N PRO A 229 0.17 0.65 4.15
CA PRO A 229 -0.48 -0.58 3.70
C PRO A 229 0.02 -1.85 4.42
N LEU A 230 1.34 -1.97 4.64
CA LEU A 230 1.94 -3.08 5.38
C LEU A 230 1.49 -3.07 6.84
N MET A 231 1.67 -1.94 7.52
CA MET A 231 1.39 -1.80 8.94
C MET A 231 -0.10 -1.97 9.27
N THR A 232 -0.98 -1.39 8.45
CA THR A 232 -2.43 -1.58 8.57
C THR A 232 -2.81 -3.05 8.34
N SER A 233 -2.23 -3.71 7.33
CA SER A 233 -2.53 -5.13 7.06
C SER A 233 -2.12 -6.04 8.21
N VAL A 234 -0.94 -5.84 8.81
CA VAL A 234 -0.48 -6.69 9.93
C VAL A 234 -1.27 -6.44 11.22
N TRP A 235 -1.70 -5.20 11.49
CA TRP A 235 -2.58 -4.87 12.62
C TRP A 235 -3.96 -5.52 12.45
N ILE A 236 -4.58 -5.33 11.29
CA ILE A 236 -5.90 -5.90 11.01
C ILE A 236 -5.85 -7.43 11.11
N LYS A 237 -4.84 -8.08 10.50
CA LYS A 237 -4.68 -9.53 10.58
C LYS A 237 -4.52 -10.00 12.03
N ALA A 238 -3.62 -9.37 12.79
CA ALA A 238 -3.39 -9.74 14.19
C ALA A 238 -4.66 -9.60 15.06
N TYR A 239 -5.44 -8.53 14.87
CA TYR A 239 -6.71 -8.33 15.57
C TYR A 239 -7.80 -9.32 15.13
N SER A 240 -7.88 -9.62 13.83
CA SER A 240 -8.88 -10.56 13.29
C SER A 240 -8.70 -12.00 13.78
N GLU A 241 -7.48 -12.35 14.17
CA GLU A 241 -7.13 -13.67 14.73
C GLU A 241 -7.44 -13.79 16.23
N LEU A 242 -7.82 -12.70 16.91
CA LEU A 242 -8.35 -12.74 18.28
C LEU A 242 -9.79 -13.28 18.28
N SER A 243 -10.17 -14.00 19.34
CA SER A 243 -11.57 -14.42 19.51
C SER A 243 -12.50 -13.22 19.64
N PHE A 244 -13.81 -13.41 19.42
CA PHE A 244 -14.79 -12.32 19.52
C PHE A 244 -14.74 -11.61 20.88
N LYS A 245 -14.66 -12.38 21.98
CA LYS A 245 -14.55 -11.84 23.34
C LYS A 245 -13.28 -11.01 23.53
N GLU A 246 -12.16 -11.50 23.02
CA GLU A 246 -10.88 -10.81 23.11
C GLU A 246 -10.87 -9.52 22.28
N ARG A 247 -11.49 -9.53 21.09
CA ARG A 247 -11.68 -8.33 20.25
C ARG A 247 -12.49 -7.25 20.95
N THR A 248 -13.61 -7.61 21.57
CA THR A 248 -14.43 -6.65 22.33
C THR A 248 -13.64 -6.04 23.49
N ARG A 249 -12.92 -6.86 24.26
CA ARG A 249 -12.09 -6.38 25.37
C ARG A 249 -10.93 -5.51 24.91
N PHE A 250 -10.28 -5.89 23.81
CA PHE A 250 -9.22 -5.11 23.18
C PHE A 250 -9.73 -3.73 22.81
N LEU A 251 -10.87 -3.62 22.11
CA LEU A 251 -11.44 -2.32 21.77
C LEU A 251 -11.80 -1.50 23.01
N HIS A 252 -12.37 -2.11 24.05
CA HIS A 252 -12.73 -1.38 25.27
C HIS A 252 -11.52 -0.76 25.98
N LEU A 253 -10.36 -1.42 25.92
CA LEU A 253 -9.13 -0.95 26.57
C LEU A 253 -8.23 -0.11 25.65
N ILE A 254 -8.61 0.09 24.39
CA ILE A 254 -7.78 0.81 23.41
C ILE A 254 -7.45 2.25 23.82
N PRO A 255 -8.31 3.03 24.49
CA PRO A 255 -7.93 4.39 24.87
C PRO A 255 -6.80 4.38 25.91
N ARG A 256 -6.91 3.49 26.90
CA ARG A 256 -5.86 3.28 27.90
C ARG A 256 -4.57 2.81 27.22
N TYR A 257 -4.66 1.89 26.28
CA TYR A 257 -3.50 1.42 25.50
C TYR A 257 -2.76 2.58 24.83
N LEU A 258 -3.49 3.46 24.13
CA LEU A 258 -2.92 4.62 23.42
C LEU A 258 -2.30 5.64 24.39
N GLN A 259 -2.94 5.89 25.53
CA GLN A 259 -2.45 6.83 26.55
C GLN A 259 -1.18 6.35 27.27
N THR A 260 -0.95 5.02 27.36
CA THR A 260 0.21 4.46 28.07
C THR A 260 1.44 4.23 27.18
N GLN A 261 1.32 4.39 25.85
CA GLN A 261 2.46 4.25 24.94
C GLN A 261 3.49 5.37 25.11
N GLN A 262 4.77 5.01 25.10
CA GLN A 262 5.91 5.93 25.23
C GLN A 262 7.14 5.37 24.51
N LEU A 263 7.80 6.20 23.68
CA LEU A 263 9.15 5.89 23.20
C LEU A 263 10.17 6.50 24.17
N SER A 264 11.11 5.70 24.65
CA SER A 264 12.21 6.24 25.47
C SER A 264 13.13 7.14 24.62
N SER A 265 13.67 8.19 25.24
CA SER A 265 14.55 9.18 24.61
C SER A 265 15.81 8.56 23.98
N GLU A 266 16.40 7.54 24.60
CA GLU A 266 17.57 6.83 24.05
C GLU A 266 17.27 6.06 22.76
N LYS A 267 16.11 5.38 22.70
CA LYS A 267 15.65 4.72 21.47
C LYS A 267 15.34 5.75 20.39
N ALA A 268 14.73 6.88 20.75
CA ALA A 268 14.47 7.98 19.81
C ALA A 268 15.77 8.61 19.25
N ILE A 269 16.82 8.77 20.07
CA ILE A 269 18.12 9.38 19.66
C ILE A 269 18.94 8.45 18.77
N SER A 270 19.01 7.14 19.07
CA SER A 270 19.71 6.16 18.22
C SER A 270 19.14 6.05 16.78
N MET A 271 17.90 6.52 16.59
CA MET A 271 17.17 6.50 15.33
C MET A 271 17.33 7.78 14.49
N VAL A 272 17.97 8.83 15.03
CA VAL A 272 18.25 10.10 14.33
C VAL A 272 19.58 10.07 13.56
N MET A 273 20.40 9.02 13.74
CA MET A 273 21.64 8.87 12.97
C MET A 273 21.33 8.63 11.49
N THR A 274 21.57 9.68 10.72
CA THR A 274 21.28 9.88 9.31
C THR A 274 22.03 8.89 8.41
N ASP A 275 21.40 7.76 8.16
CA ASP A 275 21.62 7.08 6.89
C ASP A 275 20.49 7.48 5.94
N VAL A 276 20.83 8.00 4.76
CA VAL A 276 19.90 8.44 3.70
C VAL A 276 19.29 7.22 2.98
N HIS A 277 19.45 6.02 3.55
CA HIS A 277 19.16 4.77 2.89
C HIS A 277 17.68 4.38 3.09
N PRO A 278 16.86 4.31 2.02
CA PRO A 278 15.42 4.11 2.14
C PRO A 278 15.00 2.82 2.87
N LEU A 279 15.71 1.69 2.64
CA LEU A 279 15.42 0.44 3.35
C LEU A 279 15.68 0.55 4.86
N LYS A 280 16.83 1.10 5.25
CA LYS A 280 17.18 1.34 6.65
C LYS A 280 16.17 2.26 7.31
N GLN A 281 15.79 3.36 6.66
CA GLN A 281 14.75 4.26 7.15
C GLN A 281 13.38 3.57 7.29
N GLY A 282 12.96 2.79 6.29
CA GLY A 282 11.71 2.03 6.34
C GLY A 282 11.69 1.05 7.50
N MET A 283 12.76 0.27 7.68
CA MET A 283 12.89 -0.66 8.81
C MET A 283 12.95 0.06 10.16
N MET A 284 13.65 1.20 10.26
CA MET A 284 13.63 2.04 11.46
C MET A 284 12.22 2.52 11.80
N ASN A 285 11.41 2.89 10.80
CA ASN A 285 10.01 3.28 11.02
C ASN A 285 9.14 2.09 11.47
N ILE A 286 9.32 0.89 10.91
CA ILE A 286 8.67 -0.34 11.39
C ILE A 286 9.07 -0.64 12.83
N LYS A 287 10.38 -0.56 13.15
CA LYS A 287 10.90 -0.77 14.49
C LYS A 287 10.36 0.25 15.48
N LYS A 288 10.34 1.53 15.12
CA LYS A 288 9.78 2.61 15.93
C LYS A 288 8.31 2.34 16.27
N MET A 289 7.53 1.91 15.30
CA MET A 289 6.12 1.61 15.50
C MET A 289 5.91 0.37 16.38
N THR A 290 6.69 -0.70 16.18
CA THR A 290 6.62 -1.91 17.02
C THR A 290 7.14 -1.69 18.44
N ASP A 291 8.21 -0.90 18.62
CA ASP A 291 8.70 -0.47 19.92
C ASP A 291 7.65 0.38 20.66
N LEU A 292 7.01 1.31 19.95
CA LEU A 292 5.92 2.11 20.50
C LEU A 292 4.76 1.22 20.95
N MET A 293 4.37 0.24 20.13
CA MET A 293 3.35 -0.72 20.52
C MET A 293 3.75 -1.44 21.81
N ASN A 294 4.96 -2.01 21.85
CA ASN A 294 5.51 -2.81 22.97
C ASN A 294 5.65 -2.00 24.28
N SER A 295 5.80 -0.68 24.19
CA SER A 295 6.00 0.19 25.36
C SER A 295 4.79 0.30 26.30
N SER A 296 3.60 -0.05 25.81
CA SER A 296 2.37 0.06 26.59
C SER A 296 2.32 -0.99 27.71
N SER A 297 1.97 -0.56 28.92
CA SER A 297 1.85 -1.48 30.08
C SER A 297 0.80 -2.57 29.89
N LEU A 298 -0.17 -2.36 28.99
CA LEU A 298 -1.20 -3.36 28.69
C LEU A 298 -0.63 -4.60 27.99
N ILE A 299 0.50 -4.53 27.29
CA ILE A 299 1.11 -5.72 26.68
C ILE A 299 1.60 -6.71 27.73
N GLN A 300 2.01 -6.22 28.89
CA GLN A 300 2.44 -7.07 30.01
C GLN A 300 1.26 -7.58 30.82
N ASN A 301 0.20 -6.77 30.95
CA ASN A 301 -0.89 -7.00 31.91
C ASN A 301 -2.14 -7.64 31.29
N GLU A 302 -2.39 -7.42 30.00
CA GLU A 302 -3.60 -7.88 29.30
C GLU A 302 -3.24 -8.94 28.26
N LYS A 303 -3.91 -10.09 28.34
CA LYS A 303 -3.63 -11.24 27.46
C LYS A 303 -3.82 -10.87 25.99
N GLU A 304 -4.90 -10.16 25.69
CA GLU A 304 -5.34 -9.80 24.36
C GLU A 304 -4.33 -8.88 23.65
N TYR A 305 -3.70 -7.96 24.39
CA TYR A 305 -2.66 -7.07 23.86
C TYR A 305 -1.34 -7.78 23.64
N ARG A 306 -0.98 -8.71 24.54
CA ARG A 306 0.21 -9.55 24.39
C ARG A 306 0.11 -10.42 23.13
N GLU A 307 -1.03 -11.08 22.94
CA GLU A 307 -1.30 -11.89 21.75
C GLU A 307 -1.34 -11.05 20.48
N PHE A 308 -2.03 -9.90 20.51
CA PHE A 308 -2.04 -8.96 19.39
C PHE A 308 -0.63 -8.54 18.98
N TYR A 309 0.21 -8.11 19.92
CA TYR A 309 1.58 -7.70 19.64
C TYR A 309 2.43 -8.86 19.08
N SER A 310 2.35 -10.05 19.68
CA SER A 310 3.06 -11.24 19.20
C SER A 310 2.67 -11.60 17.77
N ARG A 311 1.37 -11.52 17.42
CA ARG A 311 0.87 -11.75 16.07
C ARG A 311 1.30 -10.67 15.10
N VAL A 312 1.38 -9.40 15.51
CA VAL A 312 1.94 -8.33 14.67
C VAL A 312 3.39 -8.63 14.31
N ALA A 313 4.22 -9.04 15.28
CA ALA A 313 5.61 -9.42 15.03
C ALA A 313 5.72 -10.61 14.06
N GLN A 314 4.93 -11.66 14.27
CA GLN A 314 4.88 -12.83 13.37
C GLN A 314 4.42 -12.46 11.95
N ASN A 315 3.39 -11.61 11.83
CA ASN A 315 2.86 -11.19 10.54
C ASN A 315 3.84 -10.28 9.78
N LEU A 316 4.64 -9.47 10.47
CA LEU A 316 5.74 -8.72 9.85
C LEU A 316 6.82 -9.65 9.31
N GLN A 317 7.23 -10.67 10.06
CA GLN A 317 8.19 -11.68 9.60
C GLN A 317 7.68 -12.43 8.36
N GLN A 318 6.41 -12.85 8.38
CA GLN A 318 5.76 -13.49 7.22
C GLN A 318 5.65 -12.56 6.01
N ALA A 319 5.62 -11.24 6.23
CA ALA A 319 5.62 -10.24 5.17
C ALA A 319 7.04 -9.86 4.68
N GLY A 320 8.08 -10.54 5.16
CA GLY A 320 9.47 -10.38 4.73
C GLY A 320 10.32 -9.43 5.59
N VAL A 321 9.81 -8.95 6.72
CA VAL A 321 10.57 -8.07 7.64
C VAL A 321 11.48 -8.92 8.52
N ASN A 322 12.80 -8.85 8.31
CA ASN A 322 13.82 -9.53 9.10
C ASN A 322 14.78 -8.53 9.78
N ASP A 323 15.55 -8.98 10.76
CA ASP A 323 16.48 -8.12 11.52
C ASP A 323 17.72 -7.67 10.70
N SER A 324 17.94 -8.27 9.53
CA SER A 324 19.02 -7.92 8.60
C SER A 324 18.56 -6.79 7.67
N PHE A 325 18.80 -5.55 8.08
CA PHE A 325 18.40 -4.32 7.37
C PHE A 325 18.84 -4.24 5.90
N ALA A 326 19.78 -5.08 5.48
CA ALA A 326 20.56 -4.86 4.28
C ALA A 326 20.58 -6.02 3.28
N GLU A 327 19.81 -7.08 3.55
CA GLU A 327 19.66 -8.20 2.64
C GLU A 327 18.25 -8.18 2.03
N ALA A 328 18.13 -7.69 0.80
CA ALA A 328 16.89 -7.80 0.06
C ALA A 328 16.80 -9.18 -0.59
N TYR A 329 15.71 -9.88 -0.31
CA TYR A 329 15.38 -11.15 -0.96
C TYR A 329 14.32 -10.92 -2.04
N PHE A 330 14.49 -11.56 -3.20
CA PHE A 330 13.51 -11.58 -4.28
C PHE A 330 13.32 -13.01 -4.80
N ASP A 331 12.08 -13.47 -4.92
CA ASP A 331 11.79 -14.75 -5.56
C ASP A 331 12.30 -14.74 -7.01
N TYR A 332 12.10 -13.63 -7.73
CA TYR A 332 12.60 -13.43 -9.09
C TYR A 332 13.27 -12.06 -9.24
N LEU A 333 14.55 -12.05 -9.65
CA LEU A 333 15.28 -10.84 -10.00
C LEU A 333 15.64 -10.85 -11.49
N PHE A 334 15.08 -9.92 -12.25
CA PHE A 334 15.36 -9.74 -13.68
C PHE A 334 16.45 -8.69 -13.86
N GLU A 335 17.64 -9.10 -14.28
CA GLU A 335 18.75 -8.21 -14.56
C GLU A 335 18.80 -7.82 -16.04
N TYR A 336 18.57 -6.53 -16.30
CA TYR A 336 18.73 -5.88 -17.60
C TYR A 336 19.97 -4.96 -17.53
N PRO A 337 21.08 -5.29 -18.21
CA PRO A 337 22.36 -4.58 -18.05
C PRO A 337 22.36 -3.08 -18.39
N GLU A 338 21.36 -2.61 -19.13
CA GLU A 338 21.20 -1.21 -19.56
C GLU A 338 20.09 -0.50 -18.76
N SER A 339 19.72 0.73 -19.12
CA SER A 339 18.58 1.41 -18.49
C SER A 339 17.27 0.90 -19.09
N ILE A 340 16.31 0.56 -18.22
CA ILE A 340 14.98 0.11 -18.65
C ILE A 340 13.97 1.27 -18.64
N SER A 341 13.09 1.31 -19.64
CA SER A 341 11.93 2.21 -19.65
C SER A 341 10.72 1.53 -19.03
N VAL A 342 10.02 2.22 -18.14
CA VAL A 342 8.74 1.77 -17.53
C VAL A 342 7.67 1.54 -18.60
N GLN A 343 7.76 2.20 -19.75
CA GLN A 343 6.82 2.05 -20.86
C GLN A 343 7.14 0.86 -21.78
N SER A 344 8.31 0.23 -21.62
CA SER A 344 8.78 -0.89 -22.43
C SER A 344 7.89 -2.13 -22.30
N ALA A 345 7.88 -2.98 -23.34
CA ALA A 345 7.12 -4.23 -23.34
C ALA A 345 7.61 -5.20 -22.25
N LEU A 346 8.93 -5.22 -22.01
CA LEU A 346 9.57 -5.98 -20.94
C LEU A 346 9.04 -5.56 -19.57
N PHE A 347 9.08 -4.27 -19.25
CA PHE A 347 8.64 -3.77 -17.94
C PHE A 347 7.16 -4.08 -17.70
N LYS A 348 6.29 -3.80 -18.68
CA LYS A 348 4.85 -4.08 -18.57
C LYS A 348 4.52 -5.56 -18.42
N ASN A 349 5.25 -6.45 -19.08
CA ASN A 349 5.02 -7.89 -18.93
C ASN A 349 5.42 -8.39 -17.52
N LEU A 350 6.52 -7.87 -16.99
CA LEU A 350 6.97 -8.19 -15.63
C LEU A 350 6.05 -7.57 -14.56
N GLU A 351 5.58 -6.35 -14.77
CA GLU A 351 4.54 -5.71 -13.94
C GLU A 351 3.26 -6.55 -13.91
N LEU A 352 2.82 -7.05 -15.07
CA LEU A 352 1.68 -7.95 -15.17
C LEU A 352 1.91 -9.25 -14.39
N ALA A 353 3.12 -9.84 -14.48
CA ALA A 353 3.47 -11.03 -13.72
C ALA A 353 3.41 -10.77 -12.21
N ALA A 354 3.99 -9.66 -11.73
CA ALA A 354 3.95 -9.27 -10.31
C ALA A 354 2.52 -8.98 -9.81
N THR A 355 1.68 -8.40 -10.67
CA THR A 355 0.26 -8.14 -10.35
C THR A 355 -0.54 -9.44 -10.26
N LYS A 356 -0.28 -10.41 -11.14
CA LYS A 356 -0.97 -11.71 -11.16
C LYS A 356 -0.53 -12.63 -10.01
N PHE A 357 0.71 -12.48 -9.54
CA PHE A 357 1.30 -13.30 -8.47
C PHE A 357 1.79 -12.43 -7.30
N PRO A 358 0.88 -11.76 -6.56
CA PRO A 358 1.24 -10.83 -5.48
C PRO A 358 1.92 -11.50 -4.27
N GLN A 359 1.93 -12.83 -4.21
CA GLN A 359 2.67 -13.61 -3.22
C GLN A 359 4.16 -13.76 -3.55
N LEU A 360 4.64 -13.25 -4.70
CA LEU A 360 6.03 -13.34 -5.13
C LEU A 360 6.70 -11.95 -5.11
N GLN A 361 7.93 -11.89 -4.63
CA GLN A 361 8.81 -10.73 -4.65
C GLN A 361 9.55 -10.68 -5.98
N ILE A 362 9.04 -9.86 -6.91
CA ILE A 362 9.60 -9.69 -8.25
C ILE A 362 10.24 -8.31 -8.36
N ALA A 363 11.46 -8.24 -8.90
CA ALA A 363 12.15 -6.99 -9.16
C ALA A 363 12.91 -7.00 -10.48
N ILE A 364 13.18 -5.81 -11.02
CA ILE A 364 14.06 -5.60 -12.18
C ILE A 364 15.29 -4.84 -11.71
N LYS A 365 16.47 -5.43 -11.84
CA LYS A 365 17.75 -4.75 -11.67
C LYS A 365 18.16 -4.20 -13.03
N ASP A 366 18.37 -2.88 -13.10
CA ASP A 366 18.96 -2.24 -14.26
C ASP A 366 20.42 -1.79 -13.96
N LYS A 367 21.06 -1.05 -14.86
CA LYS A 367 22.43 -0.53 -14.68
C LYS A 367 22.71 0.16 -13.33
N SER A 368 21.71 0.82 -12.73
CA SER A 368 21.93 1.71 -11.58
C SER A 368 20.93 1.55 -10.44
N GLN A 369 19.82 0.87 -10.68
CA GLN A 369 18.68 0.83 -9.77
C GLN A 369 17.96 -0.52 -9.82
N ILE A 370 17.20 -0.80 -8.78
CA ILE A 370 16.28 -1.93 -8.69
C ILE A 370 14.86 -1.39 -8.65
N TRP A 371 14.08 -1.77 -9.64
CA TRP A 371 12.65 -1.52 -9.73
C TRP A 371 11.90 -2.61 -9.00
N ILE A 372 11.14 -2.24 -7.98
CA ILE A 372 10.37 -3.18 -7.18
C ILE A 372 8.93 -3.25 -7.71
N LEU A 373 8.56 -4.39 -8.30
CA LEU A 373 7.28 -4.58 -8.98
C LEU A 373 6.15 -5.00 -8.03
N PRO A 374 4.87 -4.74 -8.38
CA PRO A 374 4.39 -4.03 -9.58
C PRO A 374 4.53 -2.50 -9.50
N GLY A 375 5.17 -1.97 -8.46
CA GLY A 375 5.36 -0.52 -8.35
C GLY A 375 6.34 0.04 -9.39
N HIS A 376 6.21 1.34 -9.65
CA HIS A 376 7.19 2.14 -10.40
C HIS A 376 8.26 2.75 -9.46
N PHE A 377 8.59 2.05 -8.38
CA PHE A 377 9.59 2.51 -7.43
C PHE A 377 10.93 1.88 -7.74
N SER A 378 11.91 2.73 -8.02
CA SER A 378 13.29 2.33 -8.14
C SER A 378 14.10 2.75 -6.91
N LEU A 379 14.96 1.85 -6.47
CA LEU A 379 15.97 2.12 -5.45
C LEU A 379 17.35 2.07 -6.10
N PRO A 380 18.25 3.05 -5.87
CA PRO A 380 19.62 2.95 -6.31
C PRO A 380 20.27 1.64 -5.84
N LEU A 381 21.13 1.01 -6.64
CA LEU A 381 21.80 -0.23 -6.25
C LEU A 381 22.61 -0.09 -4.96
N LYS A 382 23.19 1.09 -4.72
CA LYS A 382 23.86 1.47 -3.46
C LYS A 382 22.95 1.45 -2.23
N SER A 383 21.64 1.33 -2.44
CA SER A 383 20.64 1.15 -1.40
C SER A 383 20.43 -0.33 -1.04
N PHE A 384 21.39 -1.20 -1.32
CA PHE A 384 21.35 -2.59 -0.89
C PHE A 384 22.79 -3.00 -0.53
N ASP A 385 23.02 -3.50 0.69
CA ASP A 385 24.35 -4.06 1.02
C ASP A 385 24.49 -5.44 0.38
N GLN A 386 23.41 -6.22 0.36
CA GLN A 386 23.32 -7.51 -0.31
C GLN A 386 21.95 -7.71 -0.96
N ILE A 387 21.96 -8.32 -2.15
CA ILE A 387 20.75 -8.76 -2.85
C ILE A 387 20.86 -10.27 -2.99
N ARG A 388 19.82 -10.98 -2.54
CA ARG A 388 19.67 -12.41 -2.75
C ARG A 388 18.42 -12.69 -3.56
N THR A 389 18.47 -13.76 -4.32
CA THR A 389 17.33 -14.19 -5.10
C THR A 389 17.25 -15.70 -5.22
N GLN A 390 16.03 -16.24 -5.27
CA GLN A 390 15.84 -17.63 -5.60
C GLN A 390 16.20 -17.87 -7.07
N GLN A 391 15.56 -17.12 -7.97
CA GLN A 391 15.77 -17.18 -9.40
C GLN A 391 16.28 -15.84 -9.94
N HIS A 392 17.55 -15.82 -10.33
CA HIS A 392 18.14 -14.70 -11.06
C HIS A 392 17.93 -14.91 -12.57
N ILE A 393 17.33 -13.96 -13.27
CA ILE A 393 17.22 -13.96 -14.73
C ILE A 393 18.14 -12.89 -15.29
N PHE A 394 19.17 -13.29 -16.04
CA PHE A 394 20.12 -12.36 -16.63
C PHE A 394 19.91 -12.27 -18.14
N LEU A 395 19.60 -11.07 -18.63
CA LEU A 395 19.41 -10.80 -20.06
C LEU A 395 20.77 -10.50 -20.70
N ALA A 396 21.36 -11.49 -21.36
CA ALA A 396 22.67 -11.42 -21.99
C ALA A 396 22.62 -10.59 -23.28
N CYS A 397 22.73 -9.26 -23.11
CA CYS A 397 22.83 -8.28 -24.19
C CYS A 397 24.03 -8.52 -25.11
N LEU A 398 23.91 -8.19 -26.40
CA LEU A 398 25.04 -8.22 -27.35
C LEU A 398 26.20 -7.29 -26.95
N SER A 399 25.92 -6.25 -26.16
CA SER A 399 26.91 -5.34 -25.60
C SER A 399 27.83 -6.02 -24.57
N LEU A 400 27.40 -7.15 -23.98
CA LEU A 400 28.18 -7.93 -23.03
C LEU A 400 28.90 -9.07 -23.76
N LYS A 401 30.21 -8.91 -23.96
CA LYS A 401 31.04 -9.94 -24.61
C LYS A 401 31.32 -11.15 -23.71
N GLU A 402 31.32 -10.95 -22.39
CA GLU A 402 31.66 -11.98 -21.40
C GLU A 402 30.75 -11.84 -20.17
N ILE A 403 30.32 -12.98 -19.60
CA ILE A 403 29.50 -13.03 -18.39
C ILE A 403 30.32 -13.71 -17.29
N GLU A 404 30.67 -12.95 -16.25
CA GLU A 404 31.40 -13.50 -15.12
C GLU A 404 30.45 -14.27 -14.20
N MET A 405 30.51 -15.61 -14.20
CA MET A 405 29.55 -16.44 -13.43
C MET A 405 29.71 -16.31 -11.91
N THR A 406 30.92 -16.00 -11.44
CA THR A 406 31.25 -15.85 -10.01
C THR A 406 30.40 -14.79 -9.31
N GLN A 407 29.92 -13.78 -10.06
CA GLN A 407 29.08 -12.71 -9.53
C GLN A 407 27.74 -13.22 -8.97
N PHE A 408 27.31 -14.44 -9.33
CA PHE A 408 26.02 -15.00 -8.91
C PHE A 408 26.11 -15.93 -7.70
N PHE A 409 27.30 -16.44 -7.35
CA PHE A 409 27.46 -17.57 -6.40
C PHE A 409 26.91 -17.32 -4.99
N LYS A 410 27.00 -16.08 -4.51
CA LYS A 410 26.52 -15.71 -3.16
C LYS A 410 25.13 -15.09 -3.15
N HIS A 411 24.53 -14.95 -4.33
CA HIS A 411 23.37 -14.09 -4.54
C HIS A 411 22.18 -14.82 -5.18
N ALA A 412 22.38 -16.00 -5.78
CA ALA A 412 21.32 -16.72 -6.48
C ALA A 412 21.36 -18.22 -6.19
N GLU A 413 20.20 -18.85 -6.00
CA GLU A 413 20.09 -20.33 -5.99
C GLU A 413 20.10 -20.88 -7.43
N LYS A 414 19.43 -20.17 -8.33
CA LYS A 414 19.25 -20.51 -9.73
C LYS A 414 19.51 -19.32 -10.63
N LEU A 415 20.14 -19.56 -11.78
CA LEU A 415 20.44 -18.52 -12.78
C LEU A 415 19.89 -18.93 -14.15
N LEU A 416 19.02 -18.11 -14.71
CA LEU A 416 18.55 -18.22 -16.09
C LEU A 416 19.25 -17.17 -16.96
N LEU A 417 20.19 -17.60 -17.79
CA LEU A 417 20.75 -16.74 -18.85
C LEU A 417 19.82 -16.79 -20.06
N ILE A 418 19.37 -15.63 -20.55
CA ILE A 418 18.58 -15.52 -21.78
C ILE A 418 19.41 -14.73 -22.79
N LYS A 419 19.57 -15.26 -24.01
CA LYS A 419 20.34 -14.58 -25.05
C LYS A 419 19.54 -13.42 -25.65
N GLY A 420 20.18 -12.25 -25.70
CA GLY A 420 19.61 -11.03 -26.25
C GLY A 420 18.87 -10.18 -25.22
N CYS A 421 18.77 -8.89 -25.49
CA CYS A 421 18.05 -7.94 -24.66
C CYS A 421 17.36 -6.91 -25.56
N ASP A 422 16.07 -7.12 -25.79
CA ASP A 422 15.23 -6.16 -26.48
C ASP A 422 14.03 -5.88 -25.59
N GLN A 423 14.08 -4.73 -24.91
CA GLN A 423 13.02 -4.33 -23.99
C GLN A 423 11.68 -4.05 -24.69
N ASN A 424 11.67 -3.86 -26.02
CA ASN A 424 10.45 -3.65 -26.80
C ASN A 424 9.88 -4.93 -27.40
N LYS A 425 10.64 -6.04 -27.37
CA LYS A 425 10.15 -7.34 -27.80
C LYS A 425 9.27 -7.98 -26.74
N THR A 426 8.04 -8.32 -27.14
CA THR A 426 7.14 -9.07 -26.26
C THR A 426 7.72 -10.46 -25.99
N THR A 427 8.10 -10.67 -24.73
CA THR A 427 8.54 -11.96 -24.20
C THR A 427 7.61 -12.31 -23.05
N ASP A 428 7.11 -13.55 -23.02
CA ASP A 428 6.19 -13.99 -21.98
C ASP A 428 6.97 -14.44 -20.74
N TYR A 429 7.14 -13.53 -19.78
CA TYR A 429 7.69 -13.83 -18.46
C TYR A 429 6.60 -14.23 -17.46
N VAL A 430 5.32 -14.07 -17.79
CA VAL A 430 4.23 -14.53 -16.91
C VAL A 430 4.27 -16.06 -16.78
N SER A 431 4.53 -16.78 -17.88
CA SER A 431 4.71 -18.23 -17.84
C SER A 431 6.00 -18.68 -17.12
N LEU A 432 7.05 -17.84 -17.09
CA LEU A 432 8.24 -18.12 -16.30
C LEU A 432 7.92 -18.11 -14.79
N VAL A 433 7.13 -17.13 -14.36
CA VAL A 433 6.74 -16.97 -12.96
C VAL A 433 5.70 -18.02 -12.54
N SER A 434 4.79 -18.41 -13.44
CA SER A 434 3.74 -19.38 -13.11
C SER A 434 4.20 -20.85 -13.16
N ASP A 435 4.96 -21.20 -14.21
CA ASP A 435 5.25 -22.58 -14.59
C ASP A 435 6.76 -22.88 -14.64
N GLY A 436 7.59 -21.92 -14.22
CA GLY A 436 9.04 -22.01 -14.26
C GLY A 436 9.63 -21.98 -15.66
N VAL A 437 10.90 -22.36 -15.78
CA VAL A 437 11.67 -22.31 -17.04
C VAL A 437 11.04 -23.16 -18.15
N GLN A 438 10.34 -24.24 -17.78
CA GLN A 438 9.65 -25.09 -18.75
C GLN A 438 8.50 -24.35 -19.43
N GLY A 439 7.65 -23.65 -18.66
CA GLY A 439 6.59 -22.81 -19.21
C GLY A 439 7.14 -21.68 -20.07
N PHE A 440 8.16 -20.98 -19.57
CA PHE A 440 8.87 -19.94 -20.32
C PHE A 440 9.36 -20.44 -21.68
N SER A 441 10.00 -21.61 -21.70
CA SER A 441 10.56 -22.21 -22.92
C SER A 441 9.46 -22.57 -23.93
N ARG A 442 8.32 -23.11 -23.48
CA ARG A 442 7.18 -23.44 -24.36
C ARG A 442 6.61 -22.22 -25.08
N GLN A 443 6.47 -21.11 -24.36
CA GLN A 443 5.85 -19.89 -24.88
C GLN A 443 6.82 -19.09 -25.74
N ASN A 444 8.11 -19.11 -25.41
CA ASN A 444 9.12 -18.28 -26.06
C ASN A 444 10.05 -19.08 -26.98
N LYS A 445 9.51 -19.89 -27.90
CA LYS A 445 10.25 -20.90 -28.71
C LYS A 445 11.52 -20.39 -29.40
N GLN A 446 11.53 -19.13 -29.77
CA GLN A 446 12.61 -18.44 -30.49
C GLN A 446 13.80 -18.01 -29.63
N LEU A 447 13.73 -18.09 -28.30
CA LEU A 447 14.78 -17.58 -27.41
C LEU A 447 15.77 -18.67 -27.02
N ALA A 448 17.07 -18.42 -27.18
CA ALA A 448 18.10 -19.24 -26.56
C ALA A 448 18.23 -18.90 -25.07
N PHE A 449 18.40 -19.93 -24.24
CA PHE A 449 18.58 -19.76 -22.80
C PHE A 449 19.39 -20.90 -22.19
N ILE A 450 19.93 -20.68 -20.99
CA ILE A 450 20.60 -21.70 -20.18
C ILE A 450 20.19 -21.48 -18.71
N GLN A 451 19.66 -22.53 -18.09
CA GLN A 451 19.35 -22.57 -16.67
C GLN A 451 20.45 -23.28 -15.91
N PHE A 452 21.01 -22.61 -14.92
CA PHE A 452 22.02 -23.14 -14.02
C PHE A 452 21.45 -23.38 -12.62
N HIS A 453 21.92 -24.43 -11.96
CA HIS A 453 21.87 -24.56 -10.51
C HIS A 453 23.19 -24.00 -9.95
N VAL A 454 23.13 -22.83 -9.34
CA VAL A 454 24.32 -22.02 -9.03
C VAL A 454 25.24 -22.72 -8.01
N PRO A 455 24.75 -23.33 -6.91
CA PRO A 455 25.61 -24.04 -5.97
C PRO A 455 26.37 -25.21 -6.62
N SER A 456 25.71 -25.98 -7.51
CA SER A 456 26.37 -27.08 -8.23
C SER A 456 27.41 -26.58 -9.22
N PHE A 457 27.17 -25.43 -9.86
CA PHE A 457 28.14 -24.81 -10.75
C PHE A 457 29.35 -24.28 -9.98
N GLU A 458 29.15 -23.65 -8.81
CA GLU A 458 30.22 -23.13 -7.95
C GLU A 458 31.25 -24.21 -7.58
N MET A 459 30.81 -25.43 -7.30
CA MET A 459 31.69 -26.57 -7.00
C MET A 459 32.74 -26.85 -8.09
N LYS A 460 32.44 -26.47 -9.34
CA LYS A 460 33.29 -26.67 -10.52
C LYS A 460 33.79 -25.38 -11.15
N ALA A 461 33.55 -24.24 -10.51
CA ALA A 461 33.86 -22.93 -11.08
C ALA A 461 35.33 -22.79 -11.50
N ASN A 462 36.27 -23.21 -10.64
CA ASN A 462 37.71 -23.11 -10.91
C ASN A 462 38.13 -23.87 -12.18
N GLU A 463 37.50 -25.02 -12.44
CA GLU A 463 37.77 -25.88 -13.60
C GLU A 463 37.10 -25.33 -14.88
N LEU A 464 36.17 -24.38 -14.73
CA LEU A 464 35.34 -23.80 -15.79
C LEU A 464 35.63 -22.30 -16.02
N LEU A 465 36.64 -21.73 -15.34
CA LEU A 465 36.99 -20.30 -15.37
C LEU A 465 37.36 -19.80 -16.78
N HIS A 466 37.86 -20.67 -17.66
CA HIS A 466 38.24 -20.31 -19.02
C HIS A 466 37.04 -20.13 -19.96
N ILE A 467 35.85 -20.55 -19.56
CA ILE A 467 34.63 -20.41 -20.37
C ILE A 467 34.11 -18.98 -20.28
N LYS A 468 34.22 -18.26 -21.40
CA LYS A 468 33.73 -16.88 -21.53
C LYS A 468 32.34 -16.76 -22.17
N ASN A 469 31.98 -17.74 -23.02
CA ASN A 469 30.68 -17.78 -23.69
C ASN A 469 30.00 -19.15 -23.49
N PHE A 470 29.05 -19.20 -22.56
CA PHE A 470 28.30 -20.41 -22.23
C PHE A 470 27.35 -20.85 -23.34
N PHE A 471 26.85 -19.93 -24.18
CA PHE A 471 25.96 -20.28 -25.30
C PHE A 471 26.72 -21.07 -26.37
N ASP A 472 27.93 -20.65 -26.73
CA ASP A 472 28.77 -21.36 -27.70
C ASP A 472 29.19 -22.74 -27.17
N LEU A 473 29.48 -22.82 -25.86
CA LEU A 473 29.79 -24.09 -25.20
C LEU A 473 28.66 -25.10 -25.41
N VAL A 474 27.44 -24.77 -24.97
CA VAL A 474 26.28 -25.69 -25.06
C VAL A 474 25.79 -25.90 -26.49
N GLN A 475 26.06 -24.98 -27.42
CA GLN A 475 25.74 -25.13 -28.84
C GLN A 475 26.51 -26.27 -29.50
N SER A 476 27.77 -26.49 -29.10
CA SER A 476 28.57 -27.58 -29.66
C SER A 476 28.01 -28.97 -29.34
N ARG A 477 27.32 -29.12 -28.19
CA ARG A 477 26.76 -30.38 -27.68
C ARG A 477 27.76 -31.56 -27.67
N ASP A 478 29.04 -31.24 -27.68
CA ASP A 478 30.12 -32.20 -27.84
C ASP A 478 30.62 -32.66 -26.46
N MET A 479 30.07 -33.76 -25.97
CA MET A 479 30.38 -34.32 -24.65
C MET A 479 31.84 -34.76 -24.49
N THR A 480 32.64 -34.79 -25.56
CA THR A 480 34.07 -35.12 -25.48
C THR A 480 34.92 -33.98 -24.94
N LYS A 481 34.37 -32.75 -24.95
CA LYS A 481 35.09 -31.58 -24.46
C LYS A 481 35.33 -31.66 -22.93
N PRO A 482 36.53 -31.23 -22.45
CA PRO A 482 36.88 -31.30 -21.03
C PRO A 482 35.85 -30.66 -20.10
N GLU A 483 35.22 -29.57 -20.53
CA GLU A 483 34.22 -28.83 -19.77
C GLU A 483 33.00 -29.70 -19.42
N PHE A 484 32.53 -30.53 -20.34
CA PHE A 484 31.38 -31.41 -20.11
C PHE A 484 31.75 -32.67 -19.32
N GLN A 485 32.98 -33.15 -19.49
CA GLN A 485 33.52 -34.23 -18.64
C GLN A 485 33.64 -33.79 -17.18
N THR A 486 34.08 -32.55 -16.95
CA THR A 486 34.13 -31.92 -15.63
C THR A 486 32.74 -31.86 -14.97
N LEU A 487 31.70 -31.56 -15.75
CA LEU A 487 30.30 -31.58 -15.28
C LEU A 487 29.73 -33.00 -15.16
N GLY A 488 30.44 -34.02 -15.65
CA GLY A 488 30.00 -35.41 -15.65
C GLY A 488 28.82 -35.68 -16.60
N TRP A 489 28.73 -34.94 -17.71
CA TRP A 489 27.68 -35.16 -18.70
C TRP A 489 27.86 -36.52 -19.39
N SER A 490 26.78 -37.32 -19.37
CA SER A 490 26.76 -38.66 -19.99
C SER A 490 25.83 -38.73 -21.20
N GLN A 491 24.76 -37.92 -21.20
CA GLN A 491 23.79 -37.87 -22.27
C GLN A 491 23.12 -36.49 -22.31
N ILE A 492 22.73 -36.04 -23.50
CA ILE A 492 21.88 -34.86 -23.70
C ILE A 492 20.62 -35.30 -24.42
N GLN A 493 19.45 -34.98 -23.89
CA GLN A 493 18.16 -35.34 -24.48
C GLN A 493 17.33 -34.09 -24.74
N TRP A 494 16.65 -34.05 -25.88
CA TRP A 494 15.59 -33.09 -26.14
C TRP A 494 14.32 -33.52 -25.42
N TYR A 495 13.75 -32.62 -24.62
CA TYR A 495 12.48 -32.83 -23.92
C TYR A 495 11.40 -32.00 -24.60
N GLU A 496 10.50 -32.68 -25.33
CA GLU A 496 9.39 -32.04 -26.05
C GLU A 496 8.51 -31.20 -25.13
N ASP A 497 8.20 -31.71 -23.94
CA ASP A 497 7.37 -30.98 -22.98
C ASP A 497 8.00 -29.65 -22.56
N SER A 498 9.32 -29.54 -22.48
CA SER A 498 10.00 -28.28 -22.16
C SER A 498 10.50 -27.52 -23.39
N GLN A 499 10.40 -28.10 -24.59
CA GLN A 499 10.99 -27.56 -25.82
C GLN A 499 12.46 -27.12 -25.61
N ALA A 500 13.24 -27.95 -24.92
CA ALA A 500 14.61 -27.66 -24.50
C ALA A 500 15.41 -28.94 -24.26
N TYR A 501 16.74 -28.81 -24.23
CA TYR A 501 17.67 -29.89 -23.92
C TYR A 501 17.92 -29.98 -22.42
N LYS A 502 17.95 -31.20 -21.90
CA LYS A 502 18.34 -31.50 -20.52
C LYS A 502 19.51 -32.49 -20.52
N PRO A 503 20.63 -32.16 -19.89
CA PRO A 503 21.73 -33.09 -19.72
C PRO A 503 21.44 -34.08 -18.59
N LYS A 504 21.98 -35.29 -18.71
CA LYS A 504 22.11 -36.25 -17.62
C LYS A 504 23.54 -36.17 -17.11
N ALA A 505 23.71 -35.59 -15.92
CA ALA A 505 25.00 -35.27 -15.36
C ALA A 505 25.17 -35.87 -13.95
N ILE A 506 26.42 -36.03 -13.50
CA ILE A 506 26.72 -36.32 -12.09
C ILE A 506 26.54 -35.03 -11.26
N ILE A 507 26.88 -33.89 -11.86
CA ILE A 507 26.70 -32.56 -11.27
C ILE A 507 25.67 -31.80 -12.09
N ASP A 508 24.51 -31.54 -11.50
CA ASP A 508 23.38 -30.86 -12.15
C ASP A 508 23.61 -29.33 -12.24
N ALA A 509 24.79 -28.89 -12.67
CA ALA A 509 25.14 -27.48 -12.78
C ALA A 509 24.35 -26.75 -13.87
N ILE A 510 24.01 -27.45 -14.96
CA ILE A 510 23.15 -26.95 -16.05
C ILE A 510 21.90 -27.84 -16.06
N GLU A 511 20.75 -27.26 -15.72
CA GLU A 511 19.50 -28.01 -15.57
C GLU A 511 18.75 -28.15 -16.90
N LEU A 512 18.75 -27.09 -17.71
CA LEU A 512 17.98 -26.99 -18.95
C LEU A 512 18.58 -25.93 -19.88
N PHE A 513 18.62 -26.17 -21.19
CA PHE A 513 19.08 -25.15 -22.13
C PHE A 513 18.42 -25.28 -23.50
N ARG A 514 18.37 -24.16 -24.24
CA ARG A 514 18.04 -24.13 -25.66
C ARG A 514 18.99 -23.21 -26.39
N THR A 515 19.45 -23.65 -27.54
CA THR A 515 20.35 -22.88 -28.41
C THR A 515 19.57 -22.30 -29.58
N GLU A 516 20.12 -21.28 -30.23
CA GLU A 516 19.53 -20.77 -31.48
C GLU A 516 19.41 -21.91 -32.49
N THR A 517 18.25 -22.00 -33.13
CA THR A 517 18.06 -22.81 -34.32
C THR A 517 18.71 -22.06 -35.48
N ASN A 518 19.72 -22.67 -36.09
CA ASN A 518 20.30 -22.18 -37.35
C ASN A 518 19.24 -22.12 -38.46
#